data_AF-A0A4R9WPM4-F1
#
_entry.id   AF-A0A4R9WPM4-F1
#
_cell.length_a   1.000
_cell.length_b   1.000
_cell.length_c   1.000
_cell.angle_alpha   90.00
_cell.angle_beta   90.00
_cell.angle_gamma   90.00
#
_symmetry.space_group_name_H-M   'P 1'
#
loop_
_entity.id
_entity.type
_entity.pdbx_description
1 polymer ?
#
loop_
_entity_poly.entity_id
_entity_poly.type
_entity_poly.pdbx_seq_one_letter_code
_entity_poly.pdbx_strand_id
1 'polypeptide(L)'
;LAYRPFPRLQPYAETGPIFLHAHECEAAAEVDALPEMLESSDYIVRGYGRDDRIVYGSGGVGPTSDIAARSERFFERDDIAYIHVRSARNNCYQCR
;
A
#
# COMPACT_ATOMS: atom_id res chain seq x y z
N LEU A 1 5.01 -17.39 8.03
CA LEU A 1 5.30 -15.98 8.37
C LEU A 1 4.05 -15.14 8.10
N ALA A 2 3.84 -14.05 8.84
CA ALA A 2 2.71 -13.16 8.61
C ALA A 2 3.15 -11.71 8.74
N TYR A 3 2.53 -10.83 7.97
CA TYR A 3 2.84 -9.41 7.94
C TYR A 3 1.62 -8.59 8.37
N ARG A 4 1.88 -7.56 9.17
CA ARG A 4 0.90 -6.58 9.62
C ARG A 4 1.41 -5.20 9.19
N PRO A 5 0.71 -4.46 8.31
CA PRO A 5 1.14 -3.14 7.84
C PRO A 5 0.95 -2.02 8.89
N PHE A 6 0.66 -2.40 10.14
CA PHE A 6 0.44 -1.49 11.26
C PHE A 6 1.40 -1.85 12.41
N PRO A 7 2.04 -0.87 13.06
CA PRO A 7 3.04 -1.14 14.08
C PRO A 7 2.43 -1.77 15.34
N ARG A 8 1.17 -1.45 15.67
CA ARG A 8 0.45 -1.94 16.86
C ARG A 8 -0.85 -2.63 16.49
N LEU A 9 -1.32 -3.51 17.38
CA LEU A 9 -2.66 -4.09 17.28
C LEU A 9 -3.71 -3.02 17.53
N GLN A 10 -4.68 -2.96 16.62
CA GLN A 10 -5.88 -2.14 16.72
C GLN A 10 -7.00 -2.81 15.89
N PRO A 11 -8.28 -2.43 16.04
CA PRO A 11 -9.42 -3.15 15.43
C PRO A 11 -9.35 -3.34 13.91
N TYR A 12 -8.63 -2.48 13.20
CA TYR A 12 -8.43 -2.47 11.75
C TYR A 12 -7.04 -2.97 11.33
N ALA A 13 -6.22 -3.47 12.27
CA ALA A 13 -4.86 -3.91 11.97
C ALA A 13 -4.88 -5.31 11.36
N GLU A 14 -5.07 -5.37 10.05
CA GLU A 14 -5.06 -6.62 9.29
C GLU A 14 -3.72 -7.35 9.40
N THR A 15 -3.73 -8.67 9.36
CA THR A 15 -2.53 -9.50 9.31
C THR A 15 -2.72 -10.54 8.23
N GLY A 16 -1.78 -10.60 7.27
CA GLY A 16 -1.83 -11.50 6.12
C GLY A 16 -0.62 -12.44 6.08
N PRO A 17 -0.71 -13.57 5.35
CA PRO A 17 0.41 -14.48 5.18
C PRO A 17 1.54 -13.85 4.36
N ILE A 18 2.78 -14.27 4.61
CA ILE A 18 3.92 -14.02 3.72
C ILE A 18 4.24 -15.35 3.01
N PHE A 19 4.33 -15.27 1.69
CA PHE A 19 4.77 -16.37 0.84
C PHE A 19 6.26 -16.23 0.54
N LEU A 20 6.98 -17.35 0.60
CA LEU A 20 8.41 -17.43 0.30
C LEU A 20 8.63 -18.40 -0.85
N HIS A 21 9.65 -18.16 -1.66
CA HIS A 21 10.09 -19.14 -2.64
C HIS A 21 10.61 -20.40 -1.94
N ALA A 22 10.32 -21.57 -2.52
CA ALA A 22 10.76 -22.86 -1.98
C ALA A 22 12.27 -23.07 -2.12
N HIS A 23 12.90 -22.35 -3.05
CA HIS A 23 14.33 -22.36 -3.33
C HIS A 23 14.89 -20.96 -3.20
N GLU A 24 16.21 -20.88 -3.02
CA GLU A 24 16.93 -19.60 -3.05
C GLU A 24 16.65 -18.88 -4.37
N CYS A 25 16.45 -17.58 -4.27
CA CYS A 25 16.17 -16.72 -5.40
C CYS A 25 16.94 -15.41 -5.24
N GLU A 26 17.11 -14.70 -6.35
CA GLU A 26 17.61 -13.33 -6.30
C GLU A 26 16.60 -12.42 -5.60
N ALA A 27 17.10 -11.49 -4.79
CA ALA A 27 16.26 -10.47 -4.17
C ALA A 27 15.73 -9.50 -5.24
N ALA A 28 14.51 -9.01 -5.06
CA ALA A 28 13.97 -7.98 -5.94
C ALA A 28 14.87 -6.72 -5.87
N ALA A 29 15.15 -6.12 -7.03
CA ALA A 29 15.96 -4.92 -7.10
C ALA A 29 15.26 -3.73 -6.44
N GLU A 30 16.00 -2.92 -5.68
CA GLU A 30 15.51 -1.65 -5.15
C GLU A 30 15.56 -0.60 -6.25
N VAL A 31 14.41 -0.38 -6.90
CA VAL A 31 14.23 0.56 -8.00
C VAL A 31 13.11 1.55 -7.71
N ASP A 32 13.20 2.73 -8.30
CA ASP A 32 12.15 3.75 -8.23
C ASP A 32 11.06 3.49 -9.29
N ALA A 33 10.36 2.37 -9.13
CA ALA A 33 9.29 1.94 -10.03
C ALA A 33 8.16 1.24 -9.25
N LEU A 34 6.97 1.20 -9.85
CA LEU A 34 5.86 0.46 -9.27
C LEU A 34 6.17 -1.04 -9.26
N PRO A 35 5.84 -1.77 -8.17
CA PRO A 35 6.03 -3.22 -8.10
C PRO A 35 5.30 -3.96 -9.22
N GLU A 36 5.96 -4.91 -9.88
CA GLU A 36 5.39 -5.70 -10.98
C GLU A 36 4.13 -6.49 -10.58
N MET A 37 3.97 -6.80 -9.29
CA MET A 37 2.78 -7.49 -8.77
C MET A 37 1.48 -6.66 -8.89
N LEU A 38 1.57 -5.38 -9.25
CA LEU A 38 0.42 -4.50 -9.46
C LEU A 38 -0.19 -4.66 -10.87
N GLU A 39 -0.73 -5.83 -11.15
CA GLU A 39 -1.24 -6.22 -12.49
C GLU A 39 -2.67 -5.73 -12.81
N SER A 40 -3.43 -5.27 -11.83
CA SER A 40 -4.81 -4.79 -12.05
C SER A 40 -4.83 -3.44 -12.77
N SER A 41 -5.94 -3.10 -13.42
CA SER A 41 -6.10 -1.80 -14.10
C SER A 41 -6.30 -0.63 -13.13
N ASP A 42 -6.81 -0.92 -11.93
CA ASP A 42 -7.16 0.09 -10.92
C ASP A 42 -6.79 -0.35 -9.50
N TYR A 43 -6.40 0.64 -8.69
CA TYR A 43 -6.05 0.47 -7.28
C TYR A 43 -6.58 1.62 -6.44
N ILE A 44 -6.57 1.42 -5.13
CA ILE A 44 -6.79 2.46 -4.15
C ILE A 44 -5.43 2.90 -3.61
N VAL A 45 -5.11 4.18 -3.77
CA VAL A 45 -4.03 4.82 -2.98
C VAL A 45 -4.71 5.53 -1.82
N ARG A 46 -4.33 5.19 -0.59
CA ARG A 46 -4.97 5.68 0.64
C ARG A 46 -3.94 6.22 1.62
N GLY A 47 -4.12 7.45 2.08
CA GLY A 47 -3.26 8.10 3.07
C GLY A 47 -3.62 7.73 4.50
N TYR A 48 -2.60 7.61 5.34
CA TYR A 48 -2.70 7.36 6.77
C TYR A 48 -1.93 8.42 7.55
N GLY A 49 -2.48 8.83 8.69
CA GLY A 49 -1.87 9.78 9.60
C GLY A 49 -0.85 9.12 10.54
N ARG A 50 -0.24 9.93 11.41
CA ARG A 50 0.72 9.46 12.43
C ARG A 50 0.10 8.58 13.52
N ASP A 51 -1.22 8.58 13.62
CA ASP A 51 -2.01 7.77 14.54
C ASP A 51 -2.50 6.45 13.91
N ASP A 52 -1.94 6.09 12.74
CA ASP A 52 -2.25 4.88 11.98
C ASP A 52 -3.71 4.81 11.48
N ARG A 53 -4.40 5.97 11.34
CA ARG A 53 -5.77 6.06 10.84
C ARG A 53 -5.82 6.59 9.41
N ILE A 54 -6.86 6.19 8.68
CA ILE A 54 -7.13 6.69 7.34
C ILE A 54 -7.39 8.20 7.42
N VAL A 55 -6.64 8.98 6.65
CA VAL A 55 -6.91 10.40 6.48
C VAL A 55 -8.10 10.57 5.54
N TYR A 56 -9.20 11.14 6.03
CA TYR A 56 -10.39 11.35 5.23
C TYR A 56 -10.10 12.23 3.99
N GLY A 57 -10.79 11.94 2.89
CA GLY A 57 -10.52 12.56 1.59
C GLY A 57 -9.33 11.97 0.82
N SER A 58 -8.53 11.08 1.41
CA SER A 58 -7.48 10.34 0.68
C SER A 58 -8.00 9.11 -0.06
N GLY A 59 -9.22 8.65 0.25
CA GLY A 59 -9.83 7.47 -0.40
C GLY A 59 -10.15 7.71 -1.88
N GLY A 60 -10.03 6.66 -2.69
CA GLY A 60 -10.49 6.66 -4.07
C GLY A 60 -9.84 5.57 -4.90
N VAL A 61 -10.58 5.07 -5.89
CA VAL A 61 -10.05 4.17 -6.92
C VAL A 61 -9.51 5.02 -8.06
N GLY A 62 -8.31 4.69 -8.54
CA GLY A 62 -7.70 5.32 -9.71
C GLY A 62 -6.96 4.28 -10.57
N PRO A 63 -6.61 4.62 -11.81
CA PRO A 63 -5.87 3.72 -12.67
C PRO A 63 -4.45 3.48 -12.12
N THR A 64 -3.88 2.32 -12.41
CA THR A 64 -2.54 1.93 -11.94
C THR A 64 -1.44 2.91 -12.36
N SER A 65 -1.59 3.51 -13.55
CA SER A 65 -0.69 4.55 -14.06
C SER A 65 -0.60 5.79 -13.16
N ASP A 66 -1.65 6.06 -12.38
CA ASP A 66 -1.74 7.29 -11.58
C ASP A 66 -1.22 7.10 -10.15
N ILE A 67 -0.81 5.89 -9.76
CA ILE A 67 -0.38 5.59 -8.39
C ILE A 67 0.77 6.52 -7.97
N ALA A 68 1.80 6.66 -8.80
CA ALA A 68 2.96 7.51 -8.50
C ALA A 68 2.54 8.97 -8.30
N ALA A 69 1.89 9.57 -9.30
CA ALA A 69 1.45 10.97 -9.26
C ALA A 69 0.46 11.25 -8.11
N ARG A 70 -0.39 10.29 -7.75
CA ARG A 70 -1.30 10.43 -6.60
C ARG A 70 -0.57 10.33 -5.26
N SER A 71 0.47 9.50 -5.20
CA SER A 71 1.32 9.36 -4.01
C SER A 71 2.06 10.66 -3.72
N GLU A 72 2.66 11.28 -4.74
CA GLU A 72 3.32 12.60 -4.65
C GLU A 72 2.37 13.66 -4.08
N ARG A 73 1.18 13.81 -4.68
CA ARG A 73 0.15 14.76 -4.18
C ARG A 73 -0.31 14.48 -2.75
N PHE A 74 -0.23 13.24 -2.28
CA PHE A 74 -0.56 12.92 -0.90
C PHE A 74 0.56 13.30 0.06
N PHE A 75 1.82 13.18 -0.35
CA PHE A 75 2.95 13.64 0.46
C PHE A 75 3.10 15.16 0.51
N GLU A 76 2.42 15.92 -0.35
CA GLU A 76 2.25 17.37 -0.20
C GLU A 76 1.36 17.75 1.00
N ARG A 77 0.61 16.81 1.56
CA ARG A 77 -0.29 17.06 2.69
C ARG A 77 0.38 16.70 4.01
N ASP A 78 0.46 17.68 4.91
CA ASP A 78 1.07 17.51 6.24
C ASP A 78 0.34 16.50 7.14
N ASP A 79 -0.93 16.19 6.84
CA ASP A 79 -1.75 15.24 7.60
C ASP A 79 -1.52 13.76 7.21
N ILE A 80 -0.82 13.50 6.09
CA ILE A 80 -0.49 12.15 5.62
C ILE A 80 0.95 11.79 6.01
N ALA A 81 1.11 10.79 6.86
CA ALA A 81 2.41 10.26 7.27
C ALA A 81 2.92 9.14 6.36
N TYR A 82 2.01 8.35 5.77
CA TYR A 82 2.33 7.29 4.82
C TYR A 82 1.09 6.91 4.01
N ILE A 83 1.28 6.12 2.95
CA ILE A 83 0.20 5.66 2.07
C ILE A 83 0.18 4.13 2.01
N HIS A 84 -0.99 3.55 1.74
CA HIS A 84 -1.11 2.15 1.30
C HIS A 84 -1.65 2.10 -0.12
N VAL A 85 -1.16 1.16 -0.90
CA VAL A 85 -1.82 0.68 -2.12
C VAL A 85 -2.69 -0.52 -1.76
N ARG A 86 -3.96 -0.50 -2.19
CA ARG A 86 -4.93 -1.58 -1.95
C ARG A 86 -5.67 -1.96 -3.22
N SER A 87 -6.10 -3.21 -3.33
CA SER A 87 -6.91 -3.65 -4.46
C SER A 87 -8.25 -2.89 -4.51
N ALA A 88 -8.67 -2.46 -5.69
CA ALA A 88 -9.90 -1.67 -5.83
C ALA A 88 -11.16 -2.47 -5.50
N ARG A 89 -11.19 -3.76 -5.84
CA ARG A 89 -12.37 -4.62 -5.68
C ARG A 89 -12.57 -5.12 -4.26
N ASN A 90 -11.47 -5.48 -3.58
CA ASN A 90 -11.53 -6.18 -2.30
C ASN A 90 -10.84 -5.43 -1.15
N ASN A 91 -10.24 -4.27 -1.42
CA ASN A 91 -9.57 -3.43 -0.42
C ASN A 91 -8.41 -4.14 0.31
N CYS A 92 -7.87 -5.21 -0.28
CA CYS A 92 -6.74 -5.98 0.25
C CYS A 92 -5.47 -5.14 0.14
N TYR A 93 -4.68 -5.10 1.22
CA TYR A 93 -3.35 -4.52 1.22
C TYR A 93 -2.46 -5.11 0.13
N GLN A 94 -1.71 -4.26 -0.56
CA GLN A 94 -0.71 -4.66 -1.56
C GLN A 94 0.69 -4.27 -1.05
N CYS A 95 0.93 -2.96 -0.89
CA CYS A 95 2.21 -2.43 -0.42
C CYS A 95 2.01 -1.07 0.27
N ARG A 96 3.11 -0.58 0.85
CA ARG A 96 3.29 0.73 1.44
C ARG A 96 4.57 1.33 0.88
#